data_AF-A0A482YFF4-F1
#
_entry.id   AF-A0A482YFF4-F1
#
_cell.length_a   1.000
_cell.length_b   1.000
_cell.length_c   1.000
_cell.angle_alpha   90.00
_cell.angle_beta   90.00
_cell.angle_gamma   90.00
#
_symmetry.space_group_name_H-M   'P 1'
#
loop_
_entity.id
_entity.type
_entity.pdbx_description
1 polymer ?
#
loop_
_entity_poly.entity_id
_entity_poly.type
_entity_poly.pdbx_seq_one_letter_code
_entity_poly.pdbx_strand_id
1 'polypeptide(L)'
;MGAAVCLAVVSNEEVVGVTRLQQVLFELDGQYLGHPYFVTGNALFNAIARRVDDQTARALRVSHGVFVPGEYGEYPPTASQDGYAGKLGQSLPEVESYADLFMFRDPAHRWLLDSRPRDAHNTHDLQIHGGRVAFDSTCWFGRPEEMRDHRRSVSWFLHCYVHAGPGDDVLPVSEEVLDGVQVGGARNYGFGELSVAETRLVDVETLDFSRLEAAQGTGETCWIELVTPYVLKTEHPSGDSQSIPWWWGVDEDELRCRETRFVDGGETYAVTVVDHGQLVPYAGSDPVRTAVNGVSRVGTHSRFGFGELRVWPPGTDRVPERVAAQAGGDA
;
A
#
# COMPACT_ATOMS: atom_id res chain seq x y z
N MET A 1 -12.34 38.72 29.76
CA MET A 1 -12.44 38.49 28.30
C MET A 1 -11.75 37.17 28.03
N GLY A 2 -12.50 36.08 28.09
CA GLY A 2 -11.99 34.72 27.94
C GLY A 2 -11.97 34.31 26.48
N ALA A 3 -10.82 33.80 26.03
CA ALA A 3 -10.68 33.18 24.73
C ALA A 3 -11.37 31.81 24.75
N ALA A 4 -12.44 31.67 23.99
CA ALA A 4 -13.07 30.39 23.73
C ALA A 4 -12.15 29.60 22.78
N VAL A 5 -11.50 28.58 23.32
CA VAL A 5 -10.85 27.53 22.53
C VAL A 5 -11.98 26.69 21.94
N CYS A 6 -12.17 26.78 20.63
CA CYS A 6 -13.00 25.85 19.89
C CYS A 6 -12.31 24.47 19.91
N LEU A 7 -12.61 23.67 20.93
CA LEU A 7 -12.48 22.22 20.83
C LEU A 7 -13.50 21.76 19.80
N ALA A 8 -13.04 21.46 18.59
CA ALA A 8 -13.81 20.66 17.66
C ALA A 8 -13.93 19.25 18.27
N VAL A 9 -15.04 19.03 18.97
CA VAL A 9 -15.53 17.70 19.33
C VAL A 9 -15.82 17.00 18.01
N VAL A 10 -14.93 16.10 17.59
CA VAL A 10 -15.23 15.16 16.52
C VAL A 10 -16.21 14.16 17.11
N SER A 11 -17.48 14.38 16.81
CA SER A 11 -18.59 13.54 17.26
C SER A 11 -18.38 12.09 16.81
N ASN A 12 -18.43 11.18 17.76
CA ASN A 12 -18.61 9.75 17.56
C ASN A 12 -20.04 9.52 17.03
N GLU A 13 -20.23 9.35 15.72
CA GLU A 13 -21.43 8.73 15.12
C GLU A 13 -21.15 8.42 13.63
N GLU A 14 -21.21 7.13 13.30
CA GLU A 14 -21.12 6.48 11.97
C GLU A 14 -20.03 6.93 10.99
N VAL A 15 -18.86 6.26 11.06
CA VAL A 15 -18.08 5.98 9.85
C VAL A 15 -18.38 4.54 9.48
N VAL A 16 -19.34 4.35 8.59
CA VAL A 16 -19.54 3.10 7.86
C VAL A 16 -18.25 2.89 7.05
N GLY A 17 -17.59 1.76 7.26
CA GLY A 17 -16.33 1.43 6.61
C GLY A 17 -16.50 1.23 5.11
N VAL A 18 -15.38 1.03 4.41
CA VAL A 18 -15.43 0.50 3.06
C VAL A 18 -16.06 -0.88 3.10
N THR A 19 -17.19 -1.05 2.42
CA THR A 19 -17.80 -2.38 2.25
C THR A 19 -17.03 -3.19 1.21
N ARG A 20 -16.50 -2.54 0.15
CA ARG A 20 -15.83 -3.23 -0.96
C ARG A 20 -14.51 -2.58 -1.37
N LEU A 21 -13.50 -3.42 -1.52
CA LEU A 21 -12.18 -3.07 -2.01
C LEU A 21 -11.92 -3.85 -3.31
N GLN A 22 -11.57 -3.17 -4.40
CA GLN A 22 -11.10 -3.83 -5.60
C GLN A 22 -9.57 -3.88 -5.58
N GLN A 23 -9.02 -5.09 -5.54
CA GLN A 23 -7.62 -5.34 -5.85
C GLN A 23 -7.44 -5.33 -7.36
N VAL A 24 -6.40 -4.63 -7.82
CA VAL A 24 -6.02 -4.56 -9.22
C VAL A 24 -4.54 -4.91 -9.32
N LEU A 25 -4.23 -5.90 -10.13
CA LEU A 25 -2.87 -6.27 -10.51
C LEU A 25 -2.66 -5.87 -11.97
N PHE A 26 -1.71 -4.98 -12.21
CA PHE A 26 -1.27 -4.62 -13.54
C PHE A 26 0.03 -5.33 -13.90
N GLU A 27 0.19 -5.78 -15.13
CA GLU A 27 1.50 -6.05 -15.70
C GLU A 27 2.13 -4.72 -16.15
N LEU A 28 3.44 -4.54 -15.91
CA LEU A 28 4.17 -3.40 -16.43
C LEU A 28 4.65 -3.73 -17.85
N ASP A 29 4.05 -3.14 -18.88
CA ASP A 29 4.34 -3.51 -20.28
C ASP A 29 5.57 -2.80 -20.86
N GLY A 30 5.98 -1.70 -20.23
CA GLY A 30 7.06 -0.85 -20.71
C GLY A 30 7.90 -0.29 -19.58
N GLN A 31 8.94 0.44 -19.95
CA GLN A 31 9.81 1.08 -18.97
C GLN A 31 9.05 2.16 -18.20
N TYR A 32 9.33 2.28 -16.91
CA TYR A 32 8.67 3.22 -16.02
C TYR A 32 9.65 4.31 -15.56
N LEU A 33 9.23 5.58 -15.64
CA LEU A 33 10.00 6.72 -15.16
C LEU A 33 9.32 7.29 -13.91
N GLY A 34 9.82 6.93 -12.73
CA GLY A 34 9.24 7.36 -11.47
C GLY A 34 10.01 6.86 -10.26
N HIS A 35 9.30 6.41 -9.24
CA HIS A 35 9.92 5.88 -8.01
C HIS A 35 10.08 4.34 -8.09
N PRO A 36 11.27 3.76 -7.85
CA PRO A 36 11.55 2.35 -8.12
C PRO A 36 10.66 1.35 -7.36
N TYR A 37 10.14 1.73 -6.20
CA TYR A 37 9.42 0.81 -5.31
C TYR A 37 7.89 0.93 -5.39
N PHE A 38 7.38 2.05 -5.91
CA PHE A 38 5.94 2.30 -5.93
C PHE A 38 5.51 3.31 -6.98
N VAL A 39 4.22 3.30 -7.27
CA VAL A 39 3.50 4.36 -7.96
C VAL A 39 2.59 5.05 -6.96
N THR A 40 2.66 6.38 -6.84
CA THR A 40 1.80 7.11 -5.89
C THR A 40 0.32 6.89 -6.19
N GLY A 41 -0.52 6.84 -5.15
CA GLY A 41 -1.97 6.73 -5.34
C GLY A 41 -2.53 7.88 -6.15
N ASN A 42 -1.97 9.10 -6.01
CA ASN A 42 -2.33 10.24 -6.83
C ASN A 42 -2.06 10.03 -8.32
N ALA A 43 -0.94 9.41 -8.69
CA ALA A 43 -0.61 9.14 -10.10
C ALA A 43 -1.58 8.09 -10.70
N LEU A 44 -1.89 7.04 -9.96
CA LEU A 44 -2.88 6.03 -10.36
C LEU A 44 -4.29 6.62 -10.45
N PHE A 45 -4.70 7.38 -9.43
CA PHE A 45 -5.97 8.10 -9.40
C PHE A 45 -6.12 8.96 -10.67
N ASN A 46 -5.13 9.80 -10.99
CA ASN A 46 -5.19 10.66 -12.17
C ASN A 46 -5.22 9.87 -13.50
N ALA A 47 -4.59 8.70 -13.56
CA ALA A 47 -4.61 7.86 -14.75
C ALA A 47 -6.01 7.24 -14.97
N ILE A 48 -6.64 6.76 -13.90
CA ILE A 48 -7.97 6.13 -13.94
C ILE A 48 -9.09 7.18 -14.09
N ALA A 49 -9.03 8.26 -13.31
CA ALA A 49 -10.06 9.30 -13.27
C ALA A 49 -10.30 9.97 -14.64
N ARG A 50 -9.29 9.98 -15.53
CA ARG A 50 -9.41 10.51 -16.90
C ARG A 50 -10.22 9.64 -17.85
N ARG A 51 -10.50 8.39 -17.47
CA ARG A 51 -11.16 7.37 -18.29
C ARG A 51 -12.56 7.01 -17.80
N VAL A 52 -13.02 7.67 -16.75
CA VAL A 52 -14.36 7.49 -16.17
C VAL A 52 -15.13 8.80 -16.22
N ASP A 53 -16.43 8.72 -15.98
CA ASP A 53 -17.27 9.90 -15.84
C ASP A 53 -16.96 10.69 -14.54
N ASP A 54 -17.44 11.94 -14.47
CA ASP A 54 -17.20 12.85 -13.35
C ASP A 54 -17.72 12.33 -12.00
N GLN A 55 -18.83 11.58 -12.00
CA GLN A 55 -19.40 11.03 -10.76
C GLN A 55 -18.49 9.93 -10.23
N THR A 56 -18.13 8.98 -11.09
CA THR A 56 -17.18 7.91 -10.77
C THR A 56 -15.84 8.50 -10.32
N ALA A 57 -15.30 9.46 -11.06
CA ALA A 57 -14.04 10.12 -10.70
C ALA A 57 -14.09 10.71 -9.29
N ARG A 58 -15.18 11.39 -8.90
CA ARG A 58 -15.37 12.00 -7.58
C ARG A 58 -15.45 10.99 -6.44
N ALA A 59 -16.09 9.86 -6.66
CA ALA A 59 -16.23 8.78 -5.67
C ALA A 59 -14.92 7.97 -5.52
N LEU A 60 -14.14 7.86 -6.59
CA LEU A 60 -12.96 7.01 -6.65
C LEU A 60 -11.88 7.43 -5.66
N ARG A 61 -11.30 6.44 -4.99
CA ARG A 61 -10.14 6.57 -4.12
C ARG A 61 -9.15 5.43 -4.39
N VAL A 62 -7.87 5.75 -4.48
CA VAL A 62 -6.84 4.83 -4.98
C VAL A 62 -5.64 4.78 -4.05
N SER A 63 -5.20 3.57 -3.67
CA SER A 63 -4.01 3.37 -2.85
C SER A 63 -2.73 3.66 -3.62
N HIS A 64 -1.59 3.71 -2.93
CA HIS A 64 -0.31 3.54 -3.62
C HIS A 64 -0.27 2.17 -4.33
N GLY A 65 0.35 2.12 -5.50
CA GLY A 65 0.67 0.87 -6.19
C GLY A 65 2.04 0.40 -5.75
N VAL A 66 2.17 -0.87 -5.37
CA VAL A 66 3.44 -1.48 -4.98
C VAL A 66 3.89 -2.38 -6.12
N PHE A 67 5.15 -2.22 -6.55
CA PHE A 67 5.71 -3.12 -7.55
C PHE A 67 5.97 -4.49 -6.92
N VAL A 68 5.60 -5.55 -7.62
CA VAL A 68 5.82 -6.94 -7.18
C VAL A 68 6.43 -7.75 -8.32
N PRO A 69 7.44 -8.58 -8.04
CA PRO A 69 8.00 -9.48 -9.04
C PRO A 69 7.05 -10.67 -9.27
N GLY A 70 6.99 -11.18 -10.50
CA GLY A 70 6.31 -12.44 -10.79
C GLY A 70 7.23 -13.64 -10.51
N GLU A 71 7.25 -14.15 -9.28
CA GLU A 71 8.27 -15.10 -8.82
C GLU A 71 7.73 -16.19 -7.89
N TYR A 72 8.48 -17.29 -7.72
CA TYR A 72 8.11 -18.36 -6.81
C TYR A 72 8.11 -17.93 -5.34
N GLY A 73 7.04 -18.30 -4.63
CA GLY A 73 6.85 -17.95 -3.24
C GLY A 73 6.04 -18.94 -2.43
N GLU A 74 5.97 -18.63 -1.15
CA GLU A 74 5.26 -19.33 -0.08
C GLU A 74 4.48 -18.30 0.73
N TYR A 75 3.31 -18.70 1.23
CA TYR A 75 2.51 -17.82 2.05
C TYR A 75 3.21 -17.51 3.38
N PRO A 76 3.35 -16.22 3.77
CA PRO A 76 3.90 -15.87 5.07
C PRO A 76 3.04 -16.46 6.20
N PRO A 77 3.60 -16.73 7.39
CA PRO A 77 2.85 -17.29 8.54
C PRO A 77 1.65 -16.46 9.01
N THR A 78 1.52 -15.23 8.52
CA THR A 78 0.40 -14.35 8.83
C THR A 78 -0.77 -14.47 7.87
N ALA A 79 -0.58 -15.05 6.69
CA ALA A 79 -1.63 -15.24 5.70
C ALA A 79 -2.62 -16.33 6.13
N SER A 80 -3.83 -16.34 5.55
CA SER A 80 -4.81 -17.40 5.80
C SER A 80 -4.39 -18.74 5.21
N GLN A 81 -3.74 -18.70 4.05
CA GLN A 81 -3.19 -19.85 3.36
C GLN A 81 -1.76 -20.16 3.82
N ASP A 82 -1.34 -21.42 3.68
CA ASP A 82 -0.01 -21.89 4.08
C ASP A 82 0.75 -22.58 2.93
N GLY A 83 2.06 -22.66 3.10
CA GLY A 83 2.94 -23.42 2.22
C GLY A 83 3.18 -22.79 0.84
N TYR A 84 3.73 -23.62 -0.05
CA TYR A 84 4.17 -23.22 -1.38
C TYR A 84 3.00 -22.80 -2.27
N ALA A 85 3.07 -21.56 -2.77
CA ALA A 85 2.00 -20.91 -3.53
C ALA A 85 2.27 -20.87 -5.04
N GLY A 86 3.32 -21.54 -5.53
CA GLY A 86 3.72 -21.41 -6.93
C GLY A 86 4.31 -20.04 -7.23
N LYS A 87 3.95 -19.45 -8.38
CA LYS A 87 4.37 -18.09 -8.74
C LYS A 87 3.39 -17.07 -8.19
N LEU A 88 3.85 -16.26 -7.26
CA LEU A 88 3.13 -15.13 -6.71
C LEU A 88 3.51 -13.83 -7.45
N GLY A 89 2.68 -12.81 -7.31
CA GLY A 89 2.86 -11.52 -7.99
C GLY A 89 2.43 -11.49 -9.46
N GLN A 90 2.11 -12.65 -10.07
CA GLN A 90 1.50 -12.75 -11.41
C GLN A 90 -0.02 -12.95 -11.36
N SER A 91 -0.57 -13.16 -10.17
CA SER A 91 -1.99 -13.35 -9.90
C SER A 91 -2.33 -12.82 -8.51
N LEU A 92 -3.63 -12.65 -8.24
CA LEU A 92 -4.17 -12.23 -6.95
C LEU A 92 -4.60 -13.46 -6.15
N PRO A 93 -3.92 -13.77 -5.03
CA PRO A 93 -4.33 -14.84 -4.12
C PRO A 93 -5.71 -14.58 -3.51
N GLU A 94 -6.31 -15.63 -2.95
CA GLU A 94 -7.53 -15.47 -2.17
C GLU A 94 -7.29 -14.63 -0.91
N VAL A 95 -8.30 -13.84 -0.56
CA VAL A 95 -8.28 -12.92 0.58
C VAL A 95 -9.40 -13.36 1.51
N GLU A 96 -9.05 -14.06 2.58
CA GLU A 96 -10.01 -14.60 3.55
C GLU A 96 -9.88 -13.89 4.90
N SER A 97 -8.69 -13.39 5.21
CA SER A 97 -8.39 -12.68 6.44
C SER A 97 -7.91 -11.26 6.16
N TYR A 98 -7.99 -10.42 7.19
CA TYR A 98 -7.43 -9.08 7.17
C TYR A 98 -5.94 -9.05 6.76
N ALA A 99 -5.16 -10.06 7.16
CA ALA A 99 -3.73 -10.11 6.90
C ALA A 99 -3.40 -10.31 5.42
N ASP A 100 -4.28 -10.96 4.65
CA ASP A 100 -4.06 -11.27 3.23
C ASP A 100 -4.07 -10.01 2.37
N LEU A 101 -4.77 -8.95 2.81
CA LEU A 101 -4.72 -7.61 2.21
C LEU A 101 -3.32 -6.97 2.25
N PHE A 102 -2.36 -7.55 2.97
CA PHE A 102 -1.02 -6.98 3.07
C PHE A 102 0.06 -7.88 2.49
N MET A 103 -0.31 -8.99 1.86
CA MET A 103 0.63 -9.94 1.25
C MET A 103 1.60 -9.27 0.27
N PHE A 104 1.09 -8.38 -0.57
CA PHE A 104 1.88 -7.61 -1.55
C PHE A 104 2.22 -6.18 -1.10
N ARG A 105 1.94 -5.83 0.16
CA ARG A 105 2.20 -4.48 0.69
C ARG A 105 3.56 -4.35 1.37
N ASP A 106 4.16 -5.45 1.81
CA ASP A 106 5.52 -5.42 2.37
C ASP A 106 6.57 -5.36 1.24
N PRO A 107 7.36 -4.27 1.13
CA PRO A 107 8.43 -4.17 0.14
C PRO A 107 9.53 -5.22 0.34
N ALA A 108 9.64 -5.89 1.50
CA ALA A 108 10.58 -6.99 1.67
C ALA A 108 10.14 -8.28 0.93
N HIS A 109 8.94 -8.28 0.32
CA HIS A 109 8.34 -9.39 -0.42
C HIS A 109 8.49 -10.72 0.34
N ARG A 110 8.06 -10.75 1.61
CA ARG A 110 8.31 -11.87 2.54
C ARG A 110 7.81 -13.23 2.06
N TRP A 111 6.89 -13.21 1.12
CA TRP A 111 6.40 -14.38 0.40
C TRP A 111 7.41 -15.00 -0.58
N LEU A 112 8.48 -14.31 -1.01
CA LEU A 112 9.52 -14.90 -1.84
C LEU A 112 10.20 -16.07 -1.12
N LEU A 113 10.45 -17.17 -1.84
CA LEU A 113 11.25 -18.28 -1.32
C LEU A 113 12.66 -17.80 -0.92
N ASP A 114 13.24 -18.40 0.12
CA ASP A 114 14.60 -18.07 0.58
C ASP A 114 15.68 -18.26 -0.49
N SER A 115 15.42 -19.13 -1.47
CA SER A 115 16.29 -19.32 -2.65
C SER A 115 16.28 -18.16 -3.65
N ARG A 116 15.47 -17.11 -3.40
CA ARG A 116 15.36 -15.91 -4.24
C ARG A 116 15.96 -14.73 -3.49
N PRO A 117 17.09 -14.16 -3.96
CA PRO A 117 17.73 -13.04 -3.28
C PRO A 117 16.80 -11.83 -3.27
N ARG A 118 16.24 -11.52 -2.10
CA ARG A 118 15.23 -10.46 -1.90
C ARG A 118 15.72 -9.10 -2.38
N ASP A 119 16.97 -8.75 -2.09
CA ASP A 119 17.57 -7.46 -2.49
C ASP A 119 17.55 -7.24 -4.02
N ALA A 120 17.64 -8.33 -4.79
CA ALA A 120 17.58 -8.27 -6.24
C ALA A 120 16.15 -8.41 -6.79
N HIS A 121 15.19 -8.91 -5.99
CA HIS A 121 13.77 -9.01 -6.36
C HIS A 121 12.93 -7.87 -5.77
N ASN A 122 13.57 -6.81 -5.25
CA ASN A 122 12.91 -5.62 -4.71
C ASN A 122 13.18 -4.37 -5.57
N THR A 123 13.86 -4.52 -6.71
CA THR A 123 14.13 -3.39 -7.61
C THR A 123 14.18 -3.85 -9.06
N HIS A 124 13.80 -2.95 -9.95
CA HIS A 124 13.85 -3.14 -11.40
C HIS A 124 15.28 -2.97 -11.95
N ASP A 125 15.51 -3.51 -13.15
CA ASP A 125 16.71 -3.19 -13.94
C ASP A 125 16.70 -1.72 -14.34
N LEU A 126 17.86 -1.06 -14.25
CA LEU A 126 18.02 0.36 -14.56
C LEU A 126 18.33 0.57 -16.04
N GLN A 127 17.63 1.52 -16.65
CA GLN A 127 17.84 1.95 -18.03
C GLN A 127 18.11 3.47 -18.07
N ILE A 128 19.04 3.90 -18.92
CA ILE A 128 19.41 5.33 -19.05
C ILE A 128 19.02 5.83 -20.43
N HIS A 129 18.11 6.80 -20.46
CA HIS A 129 17.63 7.45 -21.70
C HIS A 129 17.86 8.94 -21.66
N GLY A 130 18.83 9.43 -22.44
CA GLY A 130 19.09 10.87 -22.53
C GLY A 130 19.35 11.54 -21.17
N GLY A 131 20.04 10.84 -20.26
CA GLY A 131 20.32 11.30 -18.89
C GLY A 131 19.20 11.08 -17.88
N ARG A 132 18.08 10.46 -18.27
CA ARG A 132 16.99 10.07 -17.37
C ARG A 132 17.13 8.61 -16.99
N VAL A 133 16.85 8.30 -15.73
CA VAL A 133 16.78 6.93 -15.23
C VAL A 133 15.35 6.42 -15.38
N ALA A 134 15.19 5.26 -15.99
CA ALA A 134 13.96 4.51 -16.08
C ALA A 134 14.17 3.09 -15.56
N PHE A 135 13.07 2.44 -15.22
CA PHE A 135 13.01 1.12 -14.63
C PHE A 135 12.38 0.16 -15.62
N ASP A 136 13.04 -0.94 -15.90
CA ASP A 136 12.59 -1.91 -16.90
C ASP A 136 11.39 -2.73 -16.40
N SER A 137 10.56 -3.21 -17.33
CA SER A 137 9.44 -4.09 -17.03
C SER A 137 9.88 -5.52 -16.68
N THR A 138 11.09 -5.88 -17.06
CA THR A 138 11.67 -7.20 -16.85
C THR A 138 13.04 -7.09 -16.22
N CYS A 139 13.29 -7.83 -15.15
CA CYS A 139 14.62 -8.00 -14.57
C CYS A 139 15.26 -9.32 -15.03
N TRP A 140 16.55 -9.29 -15.36
CA TRP A 140 17.30 -10.47 -15.79
C TRP A 140 18.26 -10.97 -14.72
N PHE A 141 18.12 -12.23 -14.34
CA PHE A 141 19.02 -12.90 -13.40
C PHE A 141 19.92 -13.87 -14.13
N GLY A 142 21.23 -13.72 -13.90
CA GLY A 142 22.28 -14.59 -14.42
C GLY A 142 22.78 -15.60 -13.39
N ARG A 143 23.20 -16.77 -13.85
CA ARG A 143 24.13 -17.69 -13.20
C ARG A 143 25.36 -17.86 -14.12
N PRO A 144 26.48 -18.40 -13.62
CA PRO A 144 27.59 -18.84 -14.48
C PRO A 144 27.13 -19.59 -15.73
N GLU A 145 27.79 -19.32 -16.87
CA GLU A 145 27.38 -19.75 -18.21
C GLU A 145 27.33 -21.28 -18.36
N GLU A 146 28.18 -21.98 -17.60
CA GLU A 146 28.23 -23.44 -17.53
C GLU A 146 27.00 -24.08 -16.85
N MET A 147 26.18 -23.32 -16.14
CA MET A 147 24.96 -23.83 -15.53
C MET A 147 23.79 -23.86 -16.51
N ARG A 148 22.96 -24.90 -16.40
CA ARG A 148 21.67 -24.93 -17.10
C ARG A 148 20.78 -23.80 -16.59
N ASP A 149 19.98 -23.22 -17.49
CA ASP A 149 19.07 -22.09 -17.22
C ASP A 149 19.82 -20.91 -16.57
N HIS A 150 21.03 -20.64 -17.08
CA HIS A 150 21.90 -19.59 -16.55
C HIS A 150 21.34 -18.18 -16.73
N ARG A 151 20.25 -18.00 -17.46
CA ARG A 151 19.57 -16.73 -17.60
C ARG A 151 18.06 -16.94 -17.44
N ARG A 152 17.46 -16.16 -16.55
CA ARG A 152 16.00 -16.14 -16.33
C ARG A 152 15.52 -14.70 -16.26
N SER A 153 14.33 -14.45 -16.79
CA SER A 153 13.64 -13.18 -16.70
C SER A 153 12.58 -13.24 -15.59
N VAL A 154 12.34 -12.10 -14.96
CA VAL A 154 11.26 -11.87 -14.00
C VAL A 154 10.50 -10.63 -14.45
N SER A 155 9.23 -10.80 -14.81
CA SER A 155 8.33 -9.69 -15.12
C SER A 155 7.89 -8.97 -13.85
N TRP A 156 7.67 -7.67 -13.96
CA TRP A 156 7.18 -6.82 -12.88
C TRP A 156 5.70 -6.51 -13.04
N PHE A 157 5.01 -6.52 -11.91
CA PHE A 157 3.60 -6.17 -11.80
C PHE A 157 3.42 -5.03 -10.81
N LEU A 158 2.29 -4.34 -10.88
CA LEU A 158 1.91 -3.28 -9.96
C LEU A 158 0.59 -3.64 -9.29
N HIS A 159 0.62 -3.83 -7.98
CA HIS A 159 -0.56 -4.16 -7.19
C HIS A 159 -1.09 -2.90 -6.47
N CYS A 160 -2.37 -2.59 -6.63
CA CYS A 160 -3.03 -1.48 -5.94
C CYS A 160 -4.47 -1.80 -5.51
N TYR A 161 -5.03 -0.90 -4.71
CA TYR A 161 -6.42 -0.95 -4.26
C TYR A 161 -7.20 0.25 -4.77
N VAL A 162 -8.40 -0.04 -5.25
CA VAL A 162 -9.41 0.93 -5.63
C VAL A 162 -10.63 0.73 -4.73
N HIS A 163 -11.19 1.83 -4.25
CA HIS A 163 -12.41 1.80 -3.45
C HIS A 163 -13.21 3.08 -3.61
N ALA A 164 -14.40 3.09 -3.03
CA ALA A 164 -15.28 4.25 -2.95
C ALA A 164 -15.80 4.43 -1.53
N GLY A 165 -16.47 5.55 -1.27
CA GLY A 165 -17.12 5.79 0.01
C GLY A 165 -18.36 4.90 0.19
N PRO A 166 -18.89 4.78 1.42
CA PRO A 166 -20.17 4.14 1.65
C PRO A 166 -21.27 4.76 0.79
N GLY A 167 -22.05 3.93 0.11
CA GLY A 167 -23.15 4.36 -0.76
C GLY A 167 -22.76 4.74 -2.19
N ASP A 168 -21.47 4.80 -2.50
CA ASP A 168 -21.00 4.97 -3.88
C ASP A 168 -20.95 3.61 -4.60
N ASP A 169 -21.80 3.42 -5.61
CA ASP A 169 -21.86 2.19 -6.41
C ASP A 169 -21.04 2.34 -7.70
N VAL A 170 -19.71 2.46 -7.53
CA VAL A 170 -18.77 2.67 -8.64
C VAL A 170 -17.75 1.53 -8.79
N LEU A 171 -17.87 0.49 -7.96
CA LEU A 171 -17.03 -0.71 -8.01
C LEU A 171 -17.84 -1.92 -8.49
N PRO A 172 -17.25 -2.83 -9.28
CA PRO A 172 -15.86 -2.79 -9.75
C PRO A 172 -15.68 -1.78 -10.89
N VAL A 173 -14.53 -1.11 -10.91
CA VAL A 173 -14.05 -0.41 -12.09
C VAL A 173 -13.73 -1.46 -13.16
N SER A 174 -14.35 -1.33 -14.33
CA SER A 174 -14.21 -2.30 -15.41
C SER A 174 -12.77 -2.38 -15.95
N GLU A 175 -12.38 -3.55 -16.45
CA GLU A 175 -11.08 -3.74 -17.09
C GLU A 175 -10.87 -2.80 -18.28
N GLU A 176 -11.92 -2.47 -19.05
CA GLU A 176 -11.84 -1.51 -20.17
C GLU A 176 -11.33 -0.12 -19.74
N VAL A 177 -11.66 0.29 -18.52
CA VAL A 177 -11.18 1.55 -17.92
C VAL A 177 -9.75 1.41 -17.39
N LEU A 178 -9.42 0.26 -16.81
CA LEU A 178 -8.14 0.02 -16.15
C LEU A 178 -7.03 -0.33 -17.14
N ASP A 179 -7.32 -1.06 -18.21
CA ASP A 179 -6.36 -1.62 -19.14
C ASP A 179 -5.75 -0.55 -20.06
N GLY A 180 -4.42 -0.49 -20.15
CA GLY A 180 -3.68 0.51 -20.91
C GLY A 180 -3.54 1.87 -20.21
N VAL A 181 -3.76 1.95 -18.88
CA VAL A 181 -3.45 3.19 -18.14
C VAL A 181 -1.95 3.46 -18.15
N GLN A 182 -1.58 4.75 -18.12
CA GLN A 182 -0.17 5.16 -18.13
C GLN A 182 0.18 6.02 -16.92
N VAL A 183 1.25 5.64 -16.22
CA VAL A 183 1.75 6.30 -15.00
C VAL A 183 3.19 6.75 -15.12
N GLY A 184 3.62 7.62 -14.20
CA GLY A 184 4.98 8.17 -14.20
C GLY A 184 5.22 9.30 -15.21
N GLY A 185 6.50 9.59 -15.44
CA GLY A 185 6.95 10.62 -16.37
C GLY A 185 7.07 10.11 -17.81
N ALA A 186 7.21 11.04 -18.76
CA ALA A 186 7.46 10.74 -20.18
C ALA A 186 6.41 9.80 -20.84
N ARG A 187 5.16 9.79 -20.34
CA ARG A 187 4.04 8.97 -20.87
C ARG A 187 3.82 9.12 -22.38
N ASN A 188 4.01 10.33 -22.91
CA ASN A 188 3.93 10.63 -24.34
C ASN A 188 5.05 9.96 -25.20
N TYR A 189 6.01 9.29 -24.56
CA TYR A 189 7.06 8.49 -25.20
C TYR A 189 6.91 6.98 -24.91
N GLY A 190 5.74 6.54 -24.42
CA GLY A 190 5.45 5.11 -24.17
C GLY A 190 5.94 4.58 -22.82
N PHE A 191 6.28 5.45 -21.86
CA PHE A 191 6.70 5.03 -20.52
C PHE A 191 5.50 4.77 -19.59
N GLY A 192 5.63 3.75 -18.75
CA GLY A 192 4.74 3.43 -17.64
C GLY A 192 3.36 2.91 -18.07
N GLU A 193 3.29 2.23 -19.21
CA GLU A 193 2.10 1.51 -19.67
C GLU A 193 1.83 0.29 -18.80
N LEU A 194 0.54 0.11 -18.46
CA LEU A 194 0.05 -0.93 -17.57
C LEU A 194 -1.14 -1.64 -18.22
N SER A 195 -1.05 -2.96 -18.34
CA SER A 195 -2.17 -3.82 -18.75
C SER A 195 -2.75 -4.55 -17.54
N VAL A 196 -4.05 -4.79 -17.52
CA VAL A 196 -4.68 -5.53 -16.42
C VAL A 196 -4.28 -7.00 -16.51
N ALA A 197 -3.63 -7.51 -15.46
CA ALA A 197 -3.32 -8.92 -15.31
C ALA A 197 -4.46 -9.66 -14.59
N GLU A 198 -4.98 -9.07 -13.51
CA GLU A 198 -6.09 -9.63 -12.75
C GLU A 198 -6.79 -8.55 -11.90
N THR A 199 -8.09 -8.72 -11.66
CA THR A 199 -8.83 -7.92 -10.66
C THR A 199 -9.60 -8.83 -9.71
N ARG A 200 -9.76 -8.39 -8.46
CA ARG A 200 -10.53 -9.10 -7.43
C ARG A 200 -11.31 -8.13 -6.58
N LEU A 201 -12.61 -8.36 -6.43
CA LEU A 201 -13.44 -7.60 -5.50
C LEU A 201 -13.48 -8.32 -4.15
N VAL A 202 -13.18 -7.60 -3.08
CA VAL A 202 -13.11 -8.10 -1.71
C VAL A 202 -14.15 -7.36 -0.87
N ASP A 203 -14.99 -8.11 -0.16
CA ASP A 203 -15.88 -7.55 0.85
C ASP A 203 -15.14 -7.51 2.19
N VAL A 204 -14.76 -6.31 2.62
CA VAL A 204 -13.91 -6.11 3.81
C VAL A 204 -14.63 -6.53 5.08
N GLU A 205 -15.96 -6.46 5.12
CA GLU A 205 -16.76 -6.82 6.29
C GLU A 205 -16.83 -8.33 6.52
N THR A 206 -16.54 -9.12 5.48
CA THR A 206 -16.56 -10.59 5.53
C THR A 206 -15.22 -11.22 5.91
N LEU A 207 -14.16 -10.42 6.00
CA LEU A 207 -12.82 -10.92 6.29
C LEU A 207 -12.72 -11.40 7.74
N ASP A 208 -11.84 -12.39 7.95
CA ASP A 208 -11.49 -12.84 9.29
C ASP A 208 -10.60 -11.81 10.02
N PHE A 209 -11.10 -11.31 11.16
CA PHE A 209 -10.38 -10.43 12.09
C PHE A 209 -10.08 -11.11 13.44
N SER A 210 -10.26 -12.43 13.57
CA SER A 210 -10.17 -13.17 14.83
C SER A 210 -8.89 -12.89 15.63
N ARG A 211 -7.76 -12.64 14.96
CA ARG A 211 -6.49 -12.30 15.62
C ARG A 211 -6.51 -10.94 16.32
N LEU A 212 -7.17 -9.93 15.72
CA LEU A 212 -7.34 -8.62 16.33
C LEU A 212 -8.44 -8.63 17.40
N GLU A 213 -9.50 -9.40 17.19
CA GLU A 213 -10.56 -9.61 18.19
C GLU A 213 -10.01 -10.29 19.44
N ALA A 214 -9.16 -11.31 19.27
CA ALA A 214 -8.48 -11.97 20.38
C ALA A 214 -7.59 -10.98 21.16
N ALA A 215 -6.80 -10.15 20.46
CA ALA A 215 -5.97 -9.13 21.08
C ALA A 215 -6.80 -8.09 21.87
N GLN A 216 -7.94 -7.66 21.30
CA GLN A 216 -8.88 -6.79 21.98
C GLN A 216 -9.45 -7.43 23.25
N GLY A 217 -9.76 -8.73 23.21
CA GLY A 217 -10.27 -9.49 24.35
C GLY A 217 -9.26 -9.71 25.47
N THR A 218 -7.96 -9.87 25.14
CA THR A 218 -6.89 -10.03 26.14
C THR A 218 -6.36 -8.69 26.67
N GLY A 219 -6.58 -7.59 25.95
CA GLY A 219 -6.05 -6.27 26.29
C GLY A 219 -4.55 -6.12 25.99
N GLU A 220 -3.98 -7.05 25.23
CA GLU A 220 -2.61 -6.96 24.76
C GLU A 220 -2.46 -5.86 23.71
N THR A 221 -1.31 -5.18 23.71
CA THR A 221 -1.07 -4.02 22.86
C THR A 221 -0.84 -4.44 21.40
N CYS A 222 -1.75 -4.02 20.52
CA CYS A 222 -1.55 -4.04 19.07
C CYS A 222 -0.55 -2.97 18.62
N TRP A 223 -0.08 -3.08 17.38
CA TRP A 223 0.79 -2.08 16.74
C TRP A 223 0.14 -1.53 15.48
N ILE A 224 0.54 -0.34 15.05
CA ILE A 224 0.16 0.25 13.77
C ILE A 224 1.40 0.38 12.91
N GLU A 225 1.35 -0.22 11.73
CA GLU A 225 2.31 0.04 10.67
C GLU A 225 1.73 1.09 9.72
N LEU A 226 2.49 2.16 9.47
CA LEU A 226 2.17 3.11 8.42
C LEU A 226 2.57 2.50 7.08
N VAL A 227 1.60 2.06 6.28
CA VAL A 227 1.84 1.44 4.97
C VAL A 227 2.14 2.50 3.92
N THR A 228 1.41 3.62 3.96
CA THR A 228 1.72 4.81 3.16
C THR A 228 1.88 6.03 4.05
N PRO A 229 2.54 7.11 3.56
CA PRO A 229 2.76 8.29 4.39
C PRO A 229 1.44 8.92 4.86
N TYR A 230 1.42 9.44 6.10
CA TYR A 230 0.27 10.14 6.67
C TYR A 230 0.50 11.65 6.63
N VAL A 231 -0.48 12.43 6.15
CA VAL A 231 -0.32 13.88 5.94
C VAL A 231 -0.59 14.66 7.23
N LEU A 232 0.38 15.47 7.64
CA LEU A 232 0.23 16.41 8.76
C LEU A 232 -0.13 17.81 8.28
N LYS A 233 0.53 18.29 7.23
CA LYS A 233 0.35 19.64 6.69
C LYS A 233 0.45 19.60 5.18
N THR A 234 -0.30 20.46 4.51
CA THR A 234 -0.28 20.58 3.06
C THR A 234 -0.58 22.01 2.64
N GLU A 235 0.10 22.48 1.60
CA GLU A 235 -0.22 23.75 0.94
C GLU A 235 -1.40 23.62 -0.04
N HIS A 236 -1.87 22.40 -0.29
CA HIS A 236 -2.94 22.14 -1.23
C HIS A 236 -4.27 22.76 -0.74
N PRO A 237 -5.00 23.54 -1.56
CA PRO A 237 -6.21 24.26 -1.13
C PRO A 237 -7.33 23.38 -0.57
N SER A 238 -7.41 22.13 -1.03
CA SER A 238 -8.44 21.17 -0.59
C SER A 238 -8.00 20.29 0.59
N GLY A 239 -6.84 20.57 1.19
CA GLY A 239 -6.29 19.75 2.26
C GLY A 239 -6.24 20.49 3.59
N ASP A 240 -6.57 19.78 4.66
CA ASP A 240 -6.51 20.31 6.02
C ASP A 240 -5.22 19.86 6.72
N SER A 241 -4.70 20.73 7.59
CA SER A 241 -3.66 20.33 8.55
C SER A 241 -4.26 19.43 9.62
N GLN A 242 -3.51 18.41 10.04
CA GLN A 242 -3.95 17.38 10.96
C GLN A 242 -2.89 17.14 12.04
N SER A 243 -3.33 16.77 13.23
CA SER A 243 -2.45 16.30 14.30
C SER A 243 -2.21 14.80 14.17
N ILE A 244 -1.20 14.30 14.87
CA ILE A 244 -1.07 12.85 15.10
C ILE A 244 -2.36 12.32 15.72
N PRO A 245 -2.93 11.22 15.20
CA PRO A 245 -4.12 10.62 15.81
C PRO A 245 -3.83 10.18 17.25
N TRP A 246 -4.71 10.52 18.20
CA TRP A 246 -4.51 10.24 19.63
C TRP A 246 -4.33 8.74 19.96
N TRP A 247 -4.79 7.86 19.08
CA TRP A 247 -4.68 6.41 19.20
C TRP A 247 -3.33 5.86 18.68
N TRP A 248 -2.41 6.73 18.26
CA TRP A 248 -0.99 6.41 18.08
C TRP A 248 -0.31 6.69 19.41
N GLY A 249 0.15 5.65 20.10
CA GLY A 249 0.75 5.75 21.43
C GLY A 249 2.17 6.31 21.43
N VAL A 250 2.41 7.37 20.67
CA VAL A 250 3.70 8.06 20.50
C VAL A 250 3.49 9.56 20.37
N ASP A 251 4.50 10.34 20.75
CA ASP A 251 4.54 11.77 20.50
C ASP A 251 5.12 12.09 19.10
N GLU A 252 4.87 13.30 18.58
CA GLU A 252 5.29 13.71 17.22
C GLU A 252 6.82 13.70 17.04
N ASP A 253 7.58 13.98 18.09
CA ASP A 253 9.05 14.01 18.07
C ASP A 253 9.70 12.62 18.01
N GLU A 254 8.93 11.56 18.29
CA GLU A 254 9.34 10.17 18.11
C GLU A 254 9.17 9.67 16.66
N LEU A 255 8.46 10.43 15.83
CA LEU A 255 8.10 10.04 14.47
C LEU A 255 9.06 10.61 13.43
N ARG A 256 9.49 9.76 12.50
CA ARG A 256 10.17 10.21 11.28
C ARG A 256 9.18 10.97 10.40
N CYS A 257 9.36 12.28 10.35
CA CYS A 257 8.63 13.17 9.47
C CYS A 257 9.51 13.62 8.31
N ARG A 258 8.90 13.91 7.16
CA ARG A 258 9.59 14.50 6.00
C ARG A 258 8.67 15.42 5.22
N GLU A 259 9.27 16.33 4.47
CA GLU A 259 8.57 17.06 3.42
C GLU A 259 8.57 16.24 2.12
N THR A 260 7.45 16.28 1.40
CA THR A 260 7.26 15.68 0.08
C THR A 260 6.44 16.62 -0.79
N ARG A 261 6.24 16.24 -2.05
CA ARG A 261 5.47 17.00 -3.02
C ARG A 261 4.19 16.27 -3.41
N PHE A 262 3.11 17.02 -3.55
CA PHE A 262 1.85 16.57 -4.14
C PHE A 262 1.60 17.37 -5.42
N VAL A 263 1.14 16.71 -6.47
CA VAL A 263 0.94 17.33 -7.79
C VAL A 263 -0.52 17.24 -8.16
N ASP A 264 -1.16 18.37 -8.43
CA ASP A 264 -2.54 18.43 -8.93
C ASP A 264 -2.64 19.47 -10.04
N GLY A 265 -3.32 19.15 -11.14
CA GLY A 265 -3.53 20.08 -12.27
C GLY A 265 -2.27 20.65 -12.93
N GLY A 266 -1.07 20.13 -12.63
CA GLY A 266 0.22 20.66 -13.07
C GLY A 266 0.91 21.58 -12.05
N GLU A 267 0.23 21.93 -10.97
CA GLU A 267 0.80 22.61 -9.81
C GLU A 267 1.45 21.60 -8.86
N THR A 268 2.40 22.07 -8.06
CA THR A 268 3.10 21.24 -7.06
C THR A 268 3.01 21.93 -5.71
N TYR A 269 2.56 21.20 -4.70
CA TYR A 269 2.32 21.67 -3.34
C TYR A 269 3.25 20.95 -2.37
N ALA A 270 3.80 21.67 -1.40
CA ALA A 270 4.55 21.04 -0.31
C ALA A 270 3.59 20.32 0.64
N VAL A 271 4.02 19.15 1.11
CA VAL A 271 3.27 18.32 2.05
C VAL A 271 4.23 17.78 3.12
N THR A 272 3.93 18.06 4.38
CA THR A 272 4.64 17.44 5.51
C THR A 272 3.92 16.16 5.88
N VAL A 273 4.66 15.05 5.93
CA VAL A 273 4.11 13.72 6.23
C VAL A 273 4.87 13.03 7.34
N VAL A 274 4.15 12.22 8.13
CA VAL A 274 4.78 11.10 8.85
C VAL A 274 5.09 10.02 7.82
N ASP A 275 6.34 9.58 7.79
CA ASP A 275 6.81 8.66 6.77
C ASP A 275 6.31 7.23 7.01
N HIS A 276 6.12 6.49 5.92
CA HIS A 276 5.73 5.09 5.93
C HIS A 276 6.84 4.15 6.45
N GLY A 277 6.48 2.89 6.71
CA GLY A 277 7.35 1.84 7.22
C GLY A 277 7.68 1.93 8.71
N GLN A 278 7.04 2.85 9.44
CA GLN A 278 7.19 3.01 10.89
C GLN A 278 6.14 2.18 11.61
N LEU A 279 6.50 1.64 12.78
CA LEU A 279 5.63 0.94 13.71
C LEU A 279 5.41 1.79 14.95
N VAL A 280 4.17 1.96 15.37
CA VAL A 280 3.80 2.69 16.60
C VAL A 280 2.86 1.84 17.46
N PRO A 281 2.91 1.93 18.80
CA PRO A 281 1.92 1.27 19.65
C PRO A 281 0.51 1.77 19.36
N TYR A 282 -0.47 0.87 19.40
CA TYR A 282 -1.88 1.23 19.31
C TYR A 282 -2.44 1.53 20.71
N ALA A 283 -2.96 2.75 20.88
CA ALA A 283 -3.55 3.22 22.14
C ALA A 283 -5.09 3.32 22.12
N GLY A 284 -5.72 2.95 20.99
CA GLY A 284 -7.17 2.94 20.88
C GLY A 284 -7.82 1.68 21.48
N SER A 285 -9.15 1.64 21.50
CA SER A 285 -9.94 0.56 22.12
C SER A 285 -10.57 -0.43 21.11
N ASP A 286 -10.58 -0.09 19.82
CA ASP A 286 -11.26 -0.87 18.77
C ASP A 286 -10.29 -1.14 17.59
N PRO A 287 -9.38 -2.12 17.74
CA PRO A 287 -8.37 -2.43 16.72
C PRO A 287 -8.99 -2.92 15.41
N VAL A 288 -10.15 -3.59 15.44
CA VAL A 288 -10.83 -4.09 14.24
C VAL A 288 -11.36 -2.92 13.40
N ARG A 289 -12.08 -1.99 14.02
CA ARG A 289 -12.56 -0.80 13.30
C ARG A 289 -11.40 0.06 12.81
N THR A 290 -10.33 0.16 13.59
CA THR A 290 -9.10 0.88 13.18
C THR A 290 -8.46 0.20 11.97
N ALA A 291 -8.42 -1.12 11.93
CA ALA A 291 -7.90 -1.90 10.81
C ALA A 291 -8.70 -1.68 9.51
N VAL A 292 -10.04 -1.68 9.59
CA VAL A 292 -10.93 -1.38 8.46
C VAL A 292 -10.72 0.05 7.94
N ASN A 293 -10.66 1.03 8.85
CA ASN A 293 -10.35 2.42 8.50
C ASN A 293 -8.94 2.58 7.90
N GLY A 294 -7.99 1.76 8.36
CA GLY A 294 -6.63 1.81 7.87
C GLY A 294 -6.48 1.35 6.43
N VAL A 295 -7.19 0.28 6.07
CA VAL A 295 -7.26 -0.21 4.68
C VAL A 295 -7.95 0.83 3.80
N SER A 296 -8.97 1.53 4.30
CA SER A 296 -9.66 2.60 3.57
C SER A 296 -8.91 3.94 3.54
N ARG A 297 -7.78 4.01 4.26
CA ARG A 297 -6.93 5.17 4.48
C ARG A 297 -7.59 6.26 5.34
N VAL A 298 -6.78 6.91 6.16
CA VAL A 298 -7.22 7.96 7.07
C VAL A 298 -6.59 9.31 6.75
N GLY A 299 -7.33 10.38 7.04
CA GLY A 299 -6.81 11.75 6.98
C GLY A 299 -6.86 12.44 5.62
N THR A 300 -6.20 13.59 5.56
CA THR A 300 -6.10 14.45 4.38
C THR A 300 -5.39 13.72 3.25
N HIS A 301 -5.88 13.90 2.02
CA HIS A 301 -5.37 13.22 0.81
C HIS A 301 -5.50 11.69 0.81
N SER A 302 -6.29 11.11 1.71
CA SER A 302 -6.57 9.66 1.75
C SER A 302 -7.10 9.10 0.43
N ARG A 303 -7.92 9.88 -0.27
CA ARG A 303 -8.38 9.59 -1.64
C ARG A 303 -7.26 9.33 -2.64
N PHE A 304 -6.10 9.96 -2.43
CA PHE A 304 -4.92 9.88 -3.31
C PHE A 304 -3.85 8.93 -2.75
N GLY A 305 -4.23 8.05 -1.82
CA GLY A 305 -3.43 6.94 -1.34
C GLY A 305 -2.56 7.22 -0.11
N PHE A 306 -2.65 8.40 0.49
CA PHE A 306 -1.99 8.71 1.77
C PHE A 306 -2.76 8.08 2.94
N GLY A 307 -2.07 7.80 4.05
CA GLY A 307 -2.69 7.37 5.30
C GLY A 307 -3.21 5.94 5.32
N GLU A 308 -2.70 5.05 4.46
CA GLU A 308 -2.94 3.61 4.57
C GLU A 308 -2.14 3.06 5.76
N LEU A 309 -2.78 2.24 6.58
CA LEU A 309 -2.15 1.66 7.76
C LEU A 309 -2.64 0.23 8.02
N ARG A 310 -1.78 -0.55 8.65
CA ARG A 310 -2.05 -1.92 9.07
C ARG A 310 -2.01 -2.01 10.58
N VAL A 311 -3.03 -2.63 11.18
CA VAL A 311 -3.01 -2.97 12.61
C VAL A 311 -2.46 -4.38 12.78
N TRP A 312 -1.38 -4.51 13.54
CA TRP A 312 -0.75 -5.77 13.85
C TRP A 312 -1.20 -6.28 15.21
N PRO A 313 -1.64 -7.55 15.32
CA PRO A 313 -1.88 -8.16 16.61
C PRO A 313 -0.57 -8.31 17.42
N PRO A 314 -0.66 -8.45 18.76
CA PRO A 314 0.48 -8.67 19.63
C PRO A 314 1.34 -9.87 19.21
N GLY A 315 2.62 -9.85 19.60
CA GLY A 315 3.57 -10.94 19.36
C GLY A 315 3.87 -11.22 17.88
N THR A 316 3.34 -10.40 16.97
CA THR A 316 3.55 -10.53 15.53
C THR A 316 4.47 -9.41 15.08
N ASP A 317 5.71 -9.75 14.72
CA ASP A 317 6.66 -8.81 14.10
C ASP A 317 6.70 -9.05 12.59
N ARG A 318 6.85 -7.96 11.84
CA ARG A 318 7.14 -8.00 10.41
C ARG A 318 8.48 -8.69 10.14
N VAL A 319 9.42 -8.64 11.08
CA VAL A 319 10.73 -9.30 11.05
C VAL A 319 10.77 -10.34 12.17
N PRO A 320 10.31 -11.58 11.94
CA PRO A 320 10.28 -12.63 12.96
C PRO A 320 11.63 -12.82 13.68
N GLU A 321 12.74 -12.57 12.98
CA GLU A 321 14.10 -12.66 13.52
C GLU A 321 14.37 -11.66 14.65
N ARG A 322 13.64 -10.53 14.73
CA ARG A 322 13.78 -9.56 15.84
C ARG A 322 13.12 -10.05 17.12
N VAL A 323 12.02 -10.78 17.01
CA VAL A 323 11.37 -11.43 18.16
C VAL A 323 12.27 -12.55 18.70
N ALA A 324 12.90 -13.32 17.81
CA ALA A 324 13.87 -14.35 18.19
C ALA A 324 15.12 -13.76 18.88
N ALA A 325 15.61 -12.61 18.41
CA ALA A 325 16.74 -11.91 19.04
C ALA A 325 16.39 -11.33 20.42
N GLN A 326 15.14 -10.92 20.65
CA GLN A 326 14.67 -10.48 21.96
C GLN A 326 14.48 -11.65 22.95
N ALA A 327 14.06 -12.82 22.46
CA ALA A 327 13.90 -14.03 23.28
C ALA A 327 15.22 -14.77 23.59
N GLY A 328 16.28 -14.50 22.84
CA GLY A 328 17.62 -15.08 23.06
C GLY A 328 18.54 -14.27 23.97
N GLY A 329 18.04 -13.18 24.57
CA GLY A 329 18.76 -12.28 25.45
C GLY A 329 18.70 -12.67 26.93
N ASP A 330 18.96 -13.94 27.26
CA ASP A 330 19.30 -14.32 28.64
C ASP A 330 20.83 -14.43 28.76
N ALA A 331 21.40 -13.57 29.61
CA ALA A 331 22.80 -13.65 30.05
C ALA A 331 22.95 -14.61 31.24
#